data_AF-A0A3P6QSU8-F1
#
_entry.id   AF-A0A3P6QSU8-F1
#
_cell.length_a   1.000
_cell.length_b   1.000
_cell.length_c   1.000
_cell.angle_alpha   90.00
_cell.angle_beta   90.00
_cell.angle_gamma   90.00
#
_symmetry.space_group_name_H-M   'P 1'
#
loop_
_entity.id
_entity.type
_entity.pdbx_description
1 polymer ?
#
loop_
_entity_poly.entity_id
_entity_poly.type
_entity_poly.pdbx_seq_one_letter_code
_entity_poly.pdbx_strand_id
1 'polypeptide(L)'
;MCQQEILKSDISIKNLIENIKHLEDATQKQINDLNGEVKRQINEIAIQIDSLQRLSNKVERFVVLFLTVKSSKERDELLAQVKEHRKERSRDHLFSRREVNDEDIELRNRMKRSENLKKEAIKTTGSLSALVSRMNEQVKLSEESTTNLIHSSALLRETEGEYASMGSHIQRMSAKLKEVNDELTQLLRENKAESAKRLLQKHANLVSYKDDSGRTAVHWACSGGCLEIVQFCVSVRDEDAVSTDDMGWTPLMIASSAGRLEVVRYLVTLPNIDIDTANSNGQTALHYAASRNHAAVRFARSHLIIFCLMLMIVGLIIVSLLVGSPKLRIDIADSCGCSPLHLAIEEHREDVAIKLADRGANLYLENKAKQRPIDLTNSAEFVGKLKMAAKRFEEST
;
A
#
# COMPACT_ATOMS: atom_id res chain seq x y z
N MET A 1 -15.68 0.15 -9.97
CA MET A 1 -16.34 -0.63 -11.05
C MET A 1 -17.16 -1.78 -10.49
N CYS A 2 -16.58 -2.78 -9.80
CA CYS A 2 -17.35 -3.93 -9.29
C CYS A 2 -18.58 -3.55 -8.42
N GLN A 3 -18.46 -2.58 -7.50
CA GLN A 3 -19.61 -2.14 -6.67
C GLN A 3 -20.77 -1.54 -7.49
N GLN A 4 -20.47 -0.79 -8.55
CA GLN A 4 -21.52 -0.20 -9.40
C GLN A 4 -22.20 -1.26 -10.28
N GLU A 5 -21.48 -2.28 -10.70
CA GLU A 5 -22.04 -3.39 -11.46
C GLU A 5 -22.94 -4.27 -10.59
N ILE A 6 -22.53 -4.54 -9.34
CA ILE A 6 -23.34 -5.28 -8.36
C ILE A 6 -24.65 -4.53 -8.02
N LEU A 7 -24.58 -3.21 -7.82
CA LEU A 7 -25.78 -2.41 -7.54
C LEU A 7 -26.76 -2.41 -8.73
N LYS A 8 -26.24 -2.37 -9.96
CA LYS A 8 -27.06 -2.45 -11.17
C LYS A 8 -27.73 -3.82 -11.33
N SER A 9 -27.02 -4.90 -11.03
CA SER A 9 -27.61 -6.25 -11.06
C SER A 9 -28.70 -6.41 -10.01
N ASP A 10 -28.50 -5.88 -8.79
CA ASP A 10 -29.48 -6.00 -7.70
C ASP A 10 -30.79 -5.27 -8.02
N ILE A 11 -30.71 -4.07 -8.61
CA ILE A 11 -31.90 -3.32 -9.08
C ILE A 11 -32.63 -4.09 -10.18
N SER A 12 -31.90 -4.69 -11.13
CA SER A 12 -32.49 -5.51 -12.20
C SER A 12 -33.23 -6.73 -11.66
N ILE A 13 -32.63 -7.42 -10.68
CA ILE A 13 -33.25 -8.59 -10.03
C ILE A 13 -34.53 -8.17 -9.29
N LYS A 14 -34.52 -7.03 -8.59
CA LYS A 14 -35.69 -6.51 -7.88
C LYS A 14 -36.87 -6.23 -8.81
N ASN A 15 -36.61 -5.61 -9.96
CA ASN A 15 -37.64 -5.34 -10.98
C ASN A 15 -38.19 -6.64 -11.59
N LEU A 16 -37.34 -7.64 -11.81
CA LEU A 16 -37.78 -8.96 -12.29
C LEU A 16 -38.70 -9.67 -11.30
N ILE A 17 -38.41 -9.58 -9.99
CA ILE A 17 -39.26 -10.14 -8.92
C ILE A 17 -40.64 -9.47 -8.93
N GLU A 18 -40.71 -8.15 -9.08
CA GLU A 18 -41.97 -7.39 -9.10
C GLU A 18 -42.85 -7.78 -10.29
N ASN A 19 -42.26 -7.95 -11.47
CA ASN A 19 -42.96 -8.45 -12.66
C ASN A 19 -43.51 -9.88 -12.47
N ILE A 20 -42.73 -10.75 -11.82
CA ILE A 20 -43.16 -12.14 -11.55
C ILE A 20 -44.36 -12.16 -10.58
N LYS A 21 -44.36 -11.32 -9.55
CA LYS A 21 -45.50 -11.18 -8.62
C LYS A 21 -46.78 -10.75 -9.32
N HIS A 22 -46.69 -9.75 -10.19
CA HIS A 22 -47.85 -9.31 -10.99
C HIS A 22 -48.41 -10.43 -11.88
N LEU A 23 -47.53 -11.27 -12.43
CA LEU A 23 -47.93 -12.43 -13.22
C LEU A 23 -48.66 -13.48 -12.35
N GLU A 24 -48.15 -13.73 -11.15
CA GLU A 24 -48.76 -14.62 -10.16
C GLU A 24 -50.19 -14.19 -9.83
N ASP A 25 -50.38 -12.91 -9.48
CA ASP A 25 -51.69 -12.34 -9.14
C ASP A 25 -52.68 -12.45 -10.31
N ALA A 26 -52.21 -12.19 -11.54
CA ALA A 26 -53.03 -12.29 -12.74
C ALA A 26 -53.51 -13.73 -12.99
N THR A 27 -52.62 -14.72 -12.84
CA THR A 27 -52.97 -16.15 -12.99
C THR A 27 -53.91 -16.63 -11.89
N GLN A 28 -53.70 -16.18 -10.64
CA GLN A 28 -54.55 -16.54 -9.50
C GLN A 28 -55.97 -16.01 -9.68
N LYS A 29 -56.12 -14.79 -10.21
CA LYS A 29 -57.41 -14.22 -10.56
C LYS A 29 -58.14 -15.04 -11.63
N GLN A 30 -57.44 -15.43 -12.71
CA GLN A 30 -58.02 -16.27 -13.77
C GLN A 30 -58.53 -17.62 -13.24
N ILE A 31 -57.81 -18.26 -12.32
CA ILE A 31 -58.24 -19.52 -11.69
C ILE A 31 -59.51 -19.31 -10.87
N ASN A 32 -59.60 -18.21 -10.11
CA ASN A 32 -60.77 -17.90 -9.29
C ASN A 32 -62.02 -17.65 -10.14
N ASP A 33 -61.88 -16.92 -11.25
CA ASP A 33 -62.98 -16.67 -12.17
C ASP A 33 -63.49 -17.97 -12.80
N LEU A 34 -62.58 -18.87 -13.23
CA LEU A 34 -62.93 -20.19 -13.74
C LEU A 34 -63.63 -21.08 -12.68
N ASN A 35 -63.21 -20.98 -11.42
CA ASN A 35 -63.86 -21.67 -10.30
C ASN A 35 -65.28 -21.17 -10.07
N GLY A 36 -65.50 -19.85 -10.18
CA GLY A 36 -66.82 -19.25 -10.08
C GLY A 36 -67.77 -19.77 -11.16
N GLU A 37 -67.30 -19.86 -12.41
CA GLU A 37 -68.10 -20.33 -13.54
C GLU A 37 -68.53 -21.78 -13.39
N VAL A 38 -67.59 -22.68 -13.05
CA VAL A 38 -67.89 -24.10 -12.82
C VAL A 38 -68.92 -24.28 -11.70
N LYS A 39 -68.82 -23.48 -10.63
CA LYS A 39 -69.76 -23.56 -9.50
C LYS A 39 -71.17 -23.13 -9.90
N ARG A 40 -71.33 -22.16 -10.81
CA ARG A 40 -72.64 -21.79 -11.36
C ARG A 40 -73.26 -22.93 -12.17
N GLN A 41 -72.49 -23.54 -13.05
CA GLN A 41 -72.96 -24.68 -13.87
C GLN A 41 -73.40 -25.88 -13.01
N ILE A 42 -72.65 -26.21 -11.95
CA ILE A 42 -73.03 -27.28 -11.01
C ILE A 42 -74.39 -26.96 -10.35
N ASN A 43 -74.62 -25.72 -9.94
CA ASN A 43 -75.87 -25.32 -9.31
C ASN A 43 -77.06 -25.41 -10.29
N GLU A 44 -76.88 -25.06 -11.56
CA GLU A 44 -77.93 -25.20 -12.59
C GLU A 44 -78.34 -26.65 -12.78
N ILE A 45 -77.37 -27.57 -12.87
CA ILE A 45 -77.62 -29.01 -12.98
C ILE A 45 -78.36 -29.53 -11.73
N ALA A 46 -77.97 -29.07 -10.53
CA ALA A 46 -78.64 -29.46 -9.29
C ALA A 46 -80.13 -29.06 -9.28
N ILE A 47 -80.47 -27.86 -9.79
CA ILE A 47 -81.86 -27.41 -9.92
C ILE A 47 -82.65 -28.31 -10.89
N GLN A 48 -82.04 -28.71 -12.00
CA GLN A 48 -82.67 -29.62 -12.97
C GLN A 48 -82.98 -30.99 -12.34
N ILE A 49 -82.05 -31.57 -11.58
CA ILE A 49 -82.26 -32.85 -10.87
C ILE A 49 -83.43 -32.74 -9.88
N ASP A 50 -83.50 -31.66 -9.12
CA ASP A 50 -84.55 -31.41 -8.12
C ASP A 50 -85.95 -31.36 -8.76
N SER A 51 -86.03 -30.75 -9.96
CA SER A 51 -87.27 -30.69 -10.74
C SER A 51 -87.76 -32.08 -11.20
N LEU A 52 -86.82 -32.96 -11.61
CA LEU A 52 -87.11 -34.34 -12.02
C LEU A 52 -87.59 -35.19 -10.84
N GLN A 53 -86.98 -35.03 -9.65
CA GLN A 53 -87.42 -35.73 -8.44
C GLN A 53 -88.85 -35.35 -8.04
N ARG A 54 -89.23 -34.06 -8.14
CA ARG A 54 -90.62 -33.63 -7.87
C ARG A 54 -91.62 -34.28 -8.84
N LEU A 55 -91.24 -34.45 -10.10
CA LEU A 55 -92.07 -35.13 -11.09
C LEU A 55 -92.26 -36.61 -10.73
N SER A 56 -91.17 -37.30 -10.37
CA SER A 56 -91.20 -38.69 -9.90
C SER A 56 -92.15 -38.88 -8.71
N ASN A 57 -92.06 -38.01 -7.70
CA ASN A 57 -92.90 -38.06 -6.51
C ASN A 57 -94.40 -37.83 -6.82
N LYS A 58 -94.71 -36.99 -7.83
CA LYS A 58 -96.10 -36.81 -8.30
C LYS A 58 -96.64 -38.08 -8.95
N VAL A 59 -95.82 -38.76 -9.76
CA VAL A 59 -96.20 -40.02 -10.41
C VAL A 59 -96.46 -41.11 -9.36
N GLU A 60 -95.58 -41.24 -8.36
CA GLU A 60 -95.79 -42.21 -7.26
C GLU A 60 -97.09 -41.95 -6.49
N ARG A 61 -97.41 -40.70 -6.17
CA ARG A 61 -98.69 -40.35 -5.51
C ARG A 61 -99.90 -40.71 -6.36
N PHE A 62 -99.82 -40.51 -7.68
CA PHE A 62 -100.88 -40.91 -8.61
C PHE A 62 -101.09 -42.43 -8.59
N VAL A 63 -100.01 -43.21 -8.53
CA VAL A 63 -100.08 -44.68 -8.42
C VAL A 63 -100.71 -45.11 -7.09
N VAL A 64 -100.38 -44.46 -5.98
CA VAL A 64 -100.96 -44.77 -4.66
C VAL A 64 -102.45 -44.43 -4.60
N LEU A 65 -102.87 -43.29 -5.18
CA LEU A 65 -104.28 -42.91 -5.26
C LEU A 65 -105.10 -43.87 -6.13
N PHE A 66 -104.50 -44.37 -7.22
CA PHE A 66 -105.11 -45.39 -8.08
C PHE A 66 -105.42 -46.69 -7.31
N LEU A 67 -104.63 -47.04 -6.29
CA LEU A 67 -104.82 -48.25 -5.49
C LEU A 67 -105.87 -48.11 -4.38
N THR A 68 -106.34 -46.90 -4.03
CA THR A 68 -107.24 -46.66 -2.88
C THR A 68 -108.72 -46.45 -3.23
N VAL A 69 -109.09 -46.34 -4.52
CA VAL A 69 -110.50 -46.14 -4.93
C VAL A 69 -111.32 -47.43 -4.77
N LYS A 70 -112.31 -47.38 -3.87
CA LYS A 70 -113.14 -48.51 -3.39
C LYS A 70 -114.59 -48.43 -3.93
N SER A 71 -114.75 -48.26 -5.23
CA SER A 71 -115.98 -48.61 -5.95
C SER A 71 -115.60 -49.65 -7.02
N SER A 72 -116.24 -50.82 -7.01
CA SER A 72 -115.89 -51.97 -7.84
C SER A 72 -116.35 -51.84 -9.30
N LYS A 73 -117.09 -50.77 -9.64
CA LYS A 73 -117.67 -50.59 -10.98
C LYS A 73 -116.86 -49.65 -11.86
N GLU A 74 -116.29 -48.58 -11.30
CA GLU A 74 -115.43 -47.64 -12.06
C GLU A 74 -114.01 -48.19 -12.29
N ARG A 75 -113.53 -49.08 -11.42
CA ARG A 75 -112.20 -49.71 -11.56
C ARG A 75 -112.06 -50.53 -12.83
N ASP A 76 -113.08 -51.27 -13.24
CA ASP A 76 -112.99 -52.15 -14.42
C ASP A 76 -113.08 -51.37 -15.74
N GLU A 77 -113.83 -50.25 -15.76
CA GLU A 77 -113.92 -49.34 -16.91
C GLU A 77 -112.62 -48.52 -17.11
N LEU A 78 -112.04 -48.01 -16.02
CA LEU A 78 -110.73 -47.33 -16.05
C LEU A 78 -109.57 -48.29 -16.33
N LEU A 79 -109.61 -49.54 -15.86
CA LEU A 79 -108.58 -50.54 -16.20
C LEU A 79 -108.56 -50.86 -17.70
N ALA A 80 -109.73 -50.83 -18.36
CA ALA A 80 -109.83 -51.01 -19.80
C ALA A 80 -109.20 -49.84 -20.56
N GLN A 81 -109.51 -48.60 -20.18
CA GLN A 81 -108.92 -47.39 -20.77
C GLN A 81 -107.40 -47.29 -20.53
N VAL A 82 -106.93 -47.63 -19.32
CA VAL A 82 -105.50 -47.61 -18.98
C VAL A 82 -104.71 -48.69 -19.75
N LYS A 83 -105.30 -49.85 -20.02
CA LYS A 83 -104.64 -50.90 -20.83
C LYS A 83 -104.50 -50.51 -22.30
N GLU A 84 -105.45 -49.76 -22.83
CA GLU A 84 -105.40 -49.24 -24.21
C GLU A 84 -104.33 -48.16 -24.34
N HIS A 85 -104.31 -47.18 -23.43
CA HIS A 85 -103.30 -46.13 -23.40
C HIS A 85 -101.88 -46.63 -23.12
N ARG A 86 -101.73 -47.73 -22.36
CA ARG A 86 -100.42 -48.35 -22.09
C ARG A 86 -99.85 -49.05 -23.33
N LYS A 87 -100.69 -49.56 -24.24
CA LYS A 87 -100.24 -50.13 -25.52
C LYS A 87 -99.82 -49.05 -26.53
N GLU A 88 -100.47 -47.89 -26.50
CA GLU A 88 -100.05 -46.71 -27.28
C GLU A 88 -98.70 -46.16 -26.80
N ARG A 89 -98.53 -45.96 -25.49
CA ARG A 89 -97.30 -45.39 -24.91
C ARG A 89 -96.07 -46.30 -25.03
N SER A 90 -96.29 -47.62 -25.14
CA SER A 90 -95.20 -48.59 -25.33
C SER A 90 -94.60 -48.54 -26.76
N ARG A 91 -95.28 -47.87 -27.71
CA ARG A 91 -94.78 -47.68 -29.08
C ARG A 91 -93.85 -46.45 -29.21
N ASP A 92 -93.96 -45.47 -28.31
CA ASP A 92 -93.17 -44.22 -28.36
C ASP A 92 -91.87 -44.24 -27.52
N HIS A 93 -91.74 -45.15 -26.54
CA HIS A 93 -90.59 -45.15 -25.61
C HIS A 93 -89.32 -45.88 -26.08
N LEU A 94 -89.27 -46.36 -27.33
CA LEU A 94 -88.09 -47.04 -27.88
C LEU A 94 -87.13 -46.11 -28.63
N PHE A 95 -87.51 -44.87 -28.94
CA PHE A 95 -86.70 -43.97 -29.77
C PHE A 95 -85.90 -42.88 -29.03
N SER A 96 -86.09 -42.65 -27.73
CA SER A 96 -85.41 -41.54 -27.01
C SER A 96 -84.22 -41.95 -26.12
N ARG A 97 -83.75 -43.21 -26.16
CA ARG A 97 -82.71 -43.70 -25.22
C ARG A 97 -81.28 -43.75 -25.80
N ARG A 98 -81.04 -43.24 -27.02
CA ARG A 98 -79.72 -43.30 -27.67
C ARG A 98 -78.96 -41.97 -27.78
N GLU A 99 -79.61 -40.82 -27.66
CA GLU A 99 -78.93 -39.51 -27.84
C GLU A 99 -78.35 -38.91 -26.55
N VAL A 100 -78.77 -39.39 -25.37
CA VAL A 100 -78.39 -38.78 -24.07
C VAL A 100 -76.98 -39.17 -23.57
N ASN A 101 -76.28 -40.12 -24.21
CA ASN A 101 -75.03 -40.65 -23.65
C ASN A 101 -73.73 -39.96 -24.13
N ASP A 102 -73.69 -39.33 -25.30
CA ASP A 102 -72.43 -38.81 -25.86
C ASP A 102 -72.06 -37.41 -25.33
N GLU A 103 -73.04 -36.51 -25.14
CA GLU A 103 -72.81 -35.15 -24.61
C GLU A 103 -72.33 -35.18 -23.14
N ASP A 104 -72.88 -36.09 -22.32
CA ASP A 104 -72.51 -36.27 -20.92
C ASP A 104 -71.06 -36.77 -20.74
N ILE A 105 -70.57 -37.59 -21.67
CA ILE A 105 -69.18 -38.09 -21.65
C ILE A 105 -68.21 -36.96 -22.00
N GLU A 106 -68.54 -36.13 -22.98
CA GLU A 106 -67.71 -34.98 -23.38
C GLU A 106 -67.61 -33.94 -22.26
N LEU A 107 -68.73 -33.59 -21.61
CA LEU A 107 -68.77 -32.71 -20.45
C LEU A 107 -67.89 -33.23 -19.31
N ARG A 108 -67.99 -34.53 -18.99
CA ARG A 108 -67.17 -35.16 -17.94
C ARG A 108 -65.66 -35.11 -18.27
N ASN A 109 -65.29 -35.28 -19.53
CA ASN A 109 -63.90 -35.18 -19.98
C ASN A 109 -63.37 -33.74 -19.93
N ARG A 110 -64.19 -32.74 -20.27
CA ARG A 110 -63.84 -31.31 -20.14
C ARG A 110 -63.64 -30.90 -18.68
N MET A 111 -64.48 -31.41 -17.76
CA MET A 111 -64.31 -31.18 -16.32
C MET A 111 -62.99 -31.76 -15.79
N LYS A 112 -62.66 -33.01 -16.13
CA LYS A 112 -61.38 -33.62 -15.75
C LYS A 112 -60.17 -32.85 -16.28
N ARG A 113 -60.23 -32.36 -17.51
CA ARG A 113 -59.17 -31.54 -18.11
C ARG A 113 -59.03 -30.19 -17.39
N SER A 114 -60.14 -29.55 -17.03
CA SER A 114 -60.16 -28.31 -16.23
C SER A 114 -59.57 -28.52 -14.84
N GLU A 115 -59.91 -29.61 -14.16
CA GLU A 115 -59.34 -29.95 -12.85
C GLU A 115 -57.83 -30.21 -12.90
N ASN A 116 -57.36 -30.92 -13.93
CA ASN A 116 -55.94 -31.16 -14.12
C ASN A 116 -55.17 -29.87 -14.39
N LEU A 117 -55.69 -29.00 -15.25
CA LEU A 117 -55.12 -27.67 -15.51
C LEU A 117 -55.07 -26.82 -14.24
N LYS A 118 -56.09 -26.88 -13.38
CA LYS A 118 -56.09 -26.18 -12.08
C LYS A 118 -55.02 -26.73 -11.14
N LYS A 119 -54.86 -28.04 -11.04
CA LYS A 119 -53.82 -28.67 -10.22
C LYS A 119 -52.41 -28.31 -10.71
N GLU A 120 -52.20 -28.31 -12.02
CA GLU A 120 -50.94 -27.86 -12.62
C GLU A 120 -50.69 -26.37 -12.35
N ALA A 121 -51.70 -25.51 -12.54
CA ALA A 121 -51.59 -24.08 -12.27
C ALA A 121 -51.23 -23.79 -10.80
N ILE A 122 -51.90 -24.44 -9.83
CA ILE A 122 -51.60 -24.32 -8.40
C ILE A 122 -50.18 -24.80 -8.07
N LYS A 123 -49.72 -25.88 -8.73
CA LYS A 123 -48.36 -26.38 -8.56
C LYS A 123 -47.34 -25.38 -9.12
N THR A 124 -47.63 -24.76 -10.26
CA THR A 124 -46.76 -23.75 -10.87
C THR A 124 -46.71 -22.47 -10.05
N THR A 125 -47.84 -21.99 -9.51
CA THR A 125 -47.87 -20.80 -8.64
C THR A 125 -47.15 -21.06 -7.31
N GLY A 126 -47.33 -22.23 -6.70
CA GLY A 126 -46.57 -22.62 -5.51
C GLY A 126 -45.06 -22.69 -5.74
N SER A 127 -44.64 -23.17 -6.92
CA SER A 127 -43.21 -23.18 -7.31
C SER A 127 -42.66 -21.78 -7.55
N LEU A 128 -43.47 -20.89 -8.15
CA LEU A 128 -43.14 -19.49 -8.39
C LEU A 128 -43.00 -18.71 -7.07
N SER A 129 -43.92 -18.90 -6.13
CA SER A 129 -43.89 -18.29 -4.79
C SER A 129 -42.65 -18.71 -4.00
N ALA A 130 -42.28 -20.00 -4.06
CA ALA A 130 -41.06 -20.51 -3.44
C ALA A 130 -39.79 -19.91 -4.08
N LEU A 131 -39.77 -19.72 -5.41
CA LEU A 131 -38.68 -19.07 -6.11
C LEU A 131 -38.54 -17.59 -5.70
N VAL A 132 -39.67 -16.85 -5.66
CA VAL A 132 -39.72 -15.45 -5.21
C VAL A 132 -39.19 -15.32 -3.79
N SER A 133 -39.53 -16.25 -2.90
CA SER A 133 -39.06 -16.25 -1.51
C SER A 133 -37.53 -16.43 -1.43
N ARG A 134 -36.97 -17.40 -2.15
CA ARG A 134 -35.50 -17.60 -2.22
C ARG A 134 -34.78 -16.42 -2.85
N MET A 135 -35.34 -15.84 -3.91
CA MET A 135 -34.75 -14.67 -4.56
C MET A 135 -34.75 -13.46 -3.61
N ASN A 136 -35.82 -13.24 -2.82
CA ASN A 136 -35.84 -12.18 -1.81
C ASN A 136 -34.81 -12.40 -0.70
N GLU A 137 -34.60 -13.65 -0.24
CA GLU A 137 -33.54 -13.97 0.71
C GLU A 137 -32.14 -13.67 0.13
N GLN A 138 -31.90 -14.02 -1.13
CA GLN A 138 -30.65 -13.70 -1.82
C GLN A 138 -30.41 -12.19 -1.95
N VAL A 139 -31.44 -11.42 -2.29
CA VAL A 139 -31.36 -9.94 -2.34
C VAL A 139 -31.08 -9.37 -0.96
N LYS A 140 -31.69 -9.90 0.10
CA LYS A 140 -31.40 -9.46 1.47
C LYS A 140 -29.94 -9.72 1.86
N LEU A 141 -29.42 -10.90 1.52
CA LEU A 141 -28.01 -11.25 1.74
C LEU A 141 -27.06 -10.37 0.92
N SER A 142 -27.44 -9.97 -0.30
CA SER A 142 -26.64 -9.05 -1.12
C SER A 142 -26.65 -7.62 -0.57
N GLU A 143 -27.80 -7.13 -0.09
CA GLU A 143 -27.94 -5.84 0.61
C GLU A 143 -27.09 -5.82 1.90
N GLU A 144 -27.12 -6.87 2.71
CA GLU A 144 -26.26 -6.99 3.90
C GLU A 144 -24.76 -7.04 3.52
N SER A 145 -24.41 -7.76 2.46
CA SER A 145 -23.03 -7.82 1.97
C SER A 145 -22.53 -6.46 1.45
N THR A 146 -23.37 -5.73 0.72
CA THR A 146 -23.01 -4.40 0.19
C THR A 146 -22.89 -3.35 1.30
N THR A 147 -23.76 -3.36 2.30
CA THR A 147 -23.64 -2.47 3.46
C THR A 147 -22.38 -2.75 4.26
N ASN A 148 -22.03 -4.02 4.47
CA ASN A 148 -20.76 -4.41 5.08
C ASN A 148 -19.55 -3.91 4.27
N LEU A 149 -19.57 -4.09 2.94
CA LEU A 149 -18.50 -3.58 2.06
C LEU A 149 -18.37 -2.06 2.11
N ILE A 150 -19.49 -1.33 2.15
CA ILE A 150 -19.49 0.13 2.30
C ILE A 150 -18.89 0.53 3.65
N HIS A 151 -19.30 -0.12 4.74
CA HIS A 151 -18.76 0.14 6.08
C HIS A 151 -17.26 -0.13 6.15
N SER A 152 -16.80 -1.27 5.62
CA SER A 152 -15.36 -1.58 5.52
C SER A 152 -14.61 -0.56 4.67
N SER A 153 -15.19 -0.08 3.56
CA SER A 153 -14.55 0.95 2.74
C SER A 153 -14.44 2.31 3.44
N ALA A 154 -15.44 2.66 4.28
CA ALA A 154 -15.40 3.88 5.09
C ALA A 154 -14.31 3.81 6.16
N LEU A 155 -14.20 2.67 6.85
CA LEU A 155 -13.13 2.41 7.82
C LEU A 155 -11.74 2.48 7.17
N LEU A 156 -11.56 1.88 5.98
CA LEU A 156 -10.29 1.96 5.25
C LEU A 156 -9.91 3.41 4.95
N ARG A 157 -10.86 4.23 4.49
CA ARG A 157 -10.62 5.65 4.20
C ARG A 157 -10.23 6.46 5.44
N GLU A 158 -10.80 6.13 6.59
CA GLU A 158 -10.43 6.73 7.88
C GLU A 158 -9.00 6.36 8.26
N THR A 159 -8.65 5.06 8.18
CA THR A 159 -7.27 4.60 8.45
C THR A 159 -6.26 5.23 7.49
N GLU A 160 -6.57 5.35 6.20
CA GLU A 160 -5.71 6.05 5.22
C GLU A 160 -5.47 7.52 5.61
N GLY A 161 -6.50 8.21 6.13
CA GLY A 161 -6.39 9.57 6.65
C GLY A 161 -5.46 9.65 7.86
N GLU A 162 -5.53 8.70 8.78
CA GLU A 162 -4.64 8.60 9.93
C GLU A 162 -3.18 8.33 9.50
N TYR A 163 -2.97 7.41 8.54
CA TYR A 163 -1.63 7.14 7.98
C TYR A 163 -1.05 8.37 7.27
N ALA A 164 -1.86 9.12 6.51
CA ALA A 164 -1.43 10.35 5.87
C ALA A 164 -1.07 11.43 6.90
N SER A 165 -1.87 11.57 7.96
CA SER A 165 -1.60 12.47 9.08
C SER A 165 -0.29 12.12 9.78
N MET A 166 -0.08 10.84 10.10
CA MET A 166 1.17 10.33 10.68
C MET A 166 2.36 10.57 9.75
N GLY A 167 2.21 10.35 8.44
CA GLY A 167 3.21 10.68 7.43
C GLY A 167 3.61 12.16 7.46
N SER A 168 2.63 13.07 7.53
CA SER A 168 2.87 14.51 7.63
C SER A 168 3.59 14.91 8.93
N HIS A 169 3.32 14.19 10.03
CA HIS A 169 3.94 14.44 11.32
C HIS A 169 5.41 13.99 11.31
N ILE A 170 5.69 12.80 10.76
CA ILE A 170 7.05 12.27 10.59
C ILE A 170 7.88 13.22 9.71
N GLN A 171 7.32 13.70 8.59
CA GLN A 171 8.01 14.66 7.74
C GLN A 171 8.34 15.97 8.47
N ARG A 172 7.40 16.53 9.24
CA ARG A 172 7.65 17.72 10.05
C ARG A 172 8.72 17.50 11.12
N MET A 173 8.68 16.35 11.81
CA MET A 173 9.70 15.99 12.79
C MET A 173 11.08 15.86 12.15
N SER A 174 11.15 15.20 10.98
CA SER A 174 12.40 15.04 10.22
C SER A 174 12.96 16.39 9.76
N ALA A 175 12.10 17.29 9.27
CA ALA A 175 12.50 18.63 8.86
C ALA A 175 13.06 19.44 10.04
N LYS A 176 12.39 19.37 11.20
CA LYS A 176 12.84 20.04 12.42
C LYS A 176 14.17 19.48 12.93
N LEU A 177 14.39 18.16 12.82
CA LEU A 177 15.67 17.56 13.18
C LEU A 177 16.80 18.04 12.26
N LYS A 178 16.53 18.13 10.95
CA LYS A 178 17.49 18.69 9.97
C LYS A 178 17.84 20.14 10.29
N GLU A 179 16.85 20.98 10.58
CA GLU A 179 17.04 22.38 10.95
C GLU A 179 17.94 22.54 12.19
N VAL A 180 17.70 21.76 13.24
CA VAL A 180 18.53 21.78 14.45
C VAL A 180 19.95 21.26 14.17
N ASN A 181 20.10 20.27 13.28
CA ASN A 181 21.42 19.79 12.87
C ASN A 181 22.19 20.84 12.03
N ASP A 182 21.49 21.61 11.21
CA ASP A 182 22.10 22.69 10.43
C ASP A 182 22.58 23.82 11.37
N GLU A 183 21.80 24.15 12.41
CA GLU A 183 22.21 25.06 13.48
C GLU A 183 23.47 24.54 14.20
N LEU A 184 23.48 23.27 14.60
CA LEU A 184 24.65 22.63 15.22
C LEU A 184 25.88 22.75 14.30
N THR A 185 25.72 22.43 13.02
CA THR A 185 26.78 22.47 12.02
C THR A 185 27.39 23.87 11.90
N GLN A 186 26.55 24.91 11.90
CA GLN A 186 27.01 26.29 11.88
C GLN A 186 27.81 26.64 13.15
N LEU A 187 27.31 26.29 14.33
CA LEU A 187 28.00 26.54 15.60
C LEU A 187 29.38 25.87 15.64
N LEU A 188 29.47 24.64 15.14
CA LEU A 188 30.72 23.89 15.08
C LEU A 188 31.74 24.54 14.15
N ARG A 189 31.32 24.99 12.96
CA ARG A 189 32.20 25.70 12.01
C ARG A 189 32.72 27.03 12.56
N GLU A 190 31.90 27.74 13.33
CA GLU A 190 32.24 29.03 13.96
C GLU A 190 33.04 28.88 15.27
N ASN A 191 33.37 27.64 15.67
CA ASN A 191 34.09 27.34 16.91
C ASN A 191 33.35 27.73 18.21
N LYS A 192 32.01 27.67 18.22
CA LYS A 192 31.17 28.00 19.39
C LYS A 192 30.88 26.77 20.26
N ALA A 193 31.93 26.24 20.91
CA ALA A 193 31.88 24.98 21.65
C ALA A 193 30.78 24.93 22.74
N GLU A 194 30.64 25.98 23.55
CA GLU A 194 29.64 26.01 24.63
C GLU A 194 28.19 25.92 24.12
N SER A 195 27.85 26.67 23.07
CA SER A 195 26.52 26.63 22.45
C SER A 195 26.26 25.28 21.79
N ALA A 196 27.24 24.74 21.08
CA ALA A 196 27.14 23.41 20.47
C ALA A 196 26.96 22.32 21.55
N LYS A 197 27.68 22.40 22.66
CA LYS A 197 27.58 21.46 23.79
C LYS A 197 26.20 21.50 24.43
N ARG A 198 25.64 22.69 24.67
CA ARG A 198 24.25 22.83 25.16
C ARG A 198 23.24 22.19 24.21
N LEU A 199 23.42 22.37 22.90
CA LEU A 199 22.54 21.80 21.89
C LEU A 199 22.63 20.27 21.85
N LEU A 200 23.85 19.71 21.93
CA LEU A 200 24.09 18.27 22.02
C LEU A 200 23.55 17.66 23.33
N GLN A 201 23.65 18.37 24.45
CA GLN A 201 23.06 17.94 25.72
C GLN A 201 21.53 17.90 25.67
N LYS A 202 20.91 18.85 24.97
CA LYS A 202 19.46 18.87 24.76
C LYS A 202 18.99 17.80 23.76
N HIS A 203 19.83 17.48 22.77
CA HIS A 203 19.51 16.60 21.67
C HIS A 203 20.65 15.58 21.44
N ALA A 204 20.76 14.59 22.31
CA ALA A 204 21.84 13.58 22.26
C ALA A 204 21.90 12.82 20.92
N ASN A 205 20.77 12.63 20.25
CA ASN A 205 20.67 11.95 18.96
C ASN A 205 21.43 12.67 17.82
N LEU A 206 21.77 13.96 17.99
CA LEU A 206 22.52 14.73 17.00
C LEU A 206 23.99 14.31 16.90
N VAL A 207 24.55 13.68 17.95
CA VAL A 207 25.96 13.23 17.92
C VAL A 207 26.19 12.24 16.78
N SER A 208 25.28 11.29 16.61
CA SER A 208 25.34 10.26 15.57
C SER A 208 24.54 10.62 14.31
N TYR A 209 23.90 11.79 14.27
CA TYR A 209 23.15 12.22 13.11
C TYR A 209 24.11 12.45 11.94
N LYS A 210 23.80 11.86 10.79
CA LYS A 210 24.54 12.03 9.55
C LYS A 210 23.80 13.01 8.65
N ASP A 211 24.53 13.98 8.13
CA ASP A 211 24.02 14.86 7.07
C ASP A 211 23.96 14.14 5.72
N ASP A 212 23.52 14.86 4.69
CA ASP A 212 23.37 14.35 3.32
C ASP A 212 24.71 13.92 2.67
N SER A 213 25.85 14.21 3.32
CA SER A 213 27.20 13.79 2.91
C SER A 213 27.81 12.74 3.84
N GLY A 214 27.03 12.17 4.75
CA GLY A 214 27.48 11.18 5.72
C GLY A 214 28.29 11.77 6.89
N ARG A 215 28.41 13.10 6.98
CA ARG A 215 29.19 13.76 8.04
C ARG A 215 28.37 13.87 9.32
N THR A 216 29.05 13.63 10.44
CA THR A 216 28.52 13.76 11.80
C THR A 216 29.04 15.03 12.48
N ALA A 217 28.58 15.28 13.72
CA ALA A 217 29.05 16.40 14.53
C ALA A 217 30.59 16.45 14.65
N VAL A 218 31.28 15.31 14.77
CA VAL A 218 32.75 15.27 14.86
C VAL A 218 33.43 15.80 13.61
N HIS A 219 32.93 15.45 12.43
CA HIS A 219 33.48 15.93 11.16
C HIS A 219 33.42 17.46 11.08
N TRP A 220 32.28 18.05 11.47
CA TRP A 220 32.12 19.51 11.50
C TRP A 220 32.93 20.18 12.61
N ALA A 221 33.02 19.57 13.79
CA ALA A 221 33.87 20.03 14.88
C ALA A 221 35.36 20.07 14.48
N CYS A 222 35.84 19.05 13.76
CA CYS A 222 37.19 19.00 13.21
C CYS A 222 37.43 20.08 12.14
N SER A 223 36.43 20.41 11.33
CA SER A 223 36.52 21.50 10.35
C SER A 223 36.59 22.88 11.01
N GLY A 224 35.78 23.11 12.04
CA GLY A 224 35.76 24.36 12.80
C GLY A 224 36.89 24.55 13.80
N GLY A 225 37.50 23.46 14.27
CA GLY A 225 38.54 23.47 15.30
C GLY A 225 38.00 23.39 16.73
N CYS A 226 36.76 22.92 16.92
CA CYS A 226 36.12 22.73 18.23
C CYS A 226 36.71 21.54 19.00
N LEU A 227 37.90 21.68 19.58
CA LEU A 227 38.55 20.58 20.32
C LEU A 227 37.66 19.98 21.42
N GLU A 228 36.97 20.82 22.18
CA GLU A 228 36.09 20.37 23.27
C GLU A 228 34.95 19.47 22.79
N ILE A 229 34.37 19.76 21.62
CA ILE A 229 33.31 18.93 21.03
C ILE A 229 33.90 17.64 20.45
N VAL A 230 35.08 17.70 19.83
CA VAL A 230 35.77 16.49 19.36
C VAL A 230 36.04 15.55 20.53
N GLN A 231 36.60 16.06 21.63
CA GLN A 231 36.83 15.29 22.86
C GLN A 231 35.53 14.75 23.44
N PHE A 232 34.47 15.57 23.48
CA PHE A 232 33.16 15.14 23.95
C PHE A 232 32.61 13.98 23.11
N CYS A 233 32.55 14.11 21.79
CA CYS A 233 32.02 13.05 20.93
C CYS A 233 32.86 11.77 21.01
N VAL A 234 34.19 11.87 20.97
CA VAL A 234 35.07 10.70 21.12
C VAL A 234 34.89 10.05 22.49
N SER A 235 34.73 10.83 23.57
CA SER A 235 34.48 10.27 24.90
C SER A 235 33.13 9.54 25.04
N VAL A 236 32.15 9.90 24.21
CA VAL A 236 30.84 9.23 24.17
C VAL A 236 30.90 8.00 23.26
N ARG A 237 31.64 8.10 22.14
CA ARG A 237 31.75 7.10 21.08
C ARG A 237 33.18 7.10 20.52
N ASP A 238 34.00 6.16 20.98
CA ASP A 238 35.39 6.02 20.50
C ASP A 238 35.48 5.81 18.98
N GLU A 239 34.44 5.22 18.37
CA GLU A 239 34.31 5.02 16.92
C GLU A 239 34.21 6.33 16.13
N ASP A 240 33.76 7.43 16.75
CA ASP A 240 33.64 8.72 16.05
C ASP A 240 35.01 9.28 15.63
N ALA A 241 36.10 8.90 16.34
CA ALA A 241 37.47 9.30 16.01
C ALA A 241 37.97 8.75 14.67
N VAL A 242 37.43 7.60 14.25
CA VAL A 242 37.78 6.89 13.01
C VAL A 242 36.64 6.83 12.00
N SER A 243 35.50 7.45 12.34
CA SER A 243 34.33 7.50 11.46
C SER A 243 34.68 8.17 10.12
N THR A 244 34.00 7.75 9.05
CA THR A 244 34.18 8.32 7.72
C THR A 244 32.88 8.87 7.17
N ASP A 245 32.98 9.96 6.41
CA ASP A 245 31.90 10.46 5.57
C ASP A 245 31.74 9.60 4.30
N ASP A 246 30.78 9.96 3.43
CA ASP A 246 30.46 9.19 2.22
C ASP A 246 31.61 9.14 1.20
N MET A 247 32.57 10.07 1.30
CA MET A 247 33.77 10.13 0.46
C MET A 247 34.98 9.47 1.13
N GLY A 248 34.82 8.90 2.32
CA GLY A 248 35.88 8.25 3.08
C GLY A 248 36.76 9.23 3.86
N TRP A 249 36.34 10.48 4.09
CA TRP A 249 37.13 11.44 4.87
C TRP A 249 37.04 11.12 6.36
N THR A 250 38.21 10.99 6.99
CA THR A 250 38.31 10.84 8.44
C THR A 250 38.36 12.20 9.15
N PRO A 251 38.00 12.28 10.44
CA PRO A 251 38.21 13.46 11.27
C PRO A 251 39.63 14.04 11.18
N LEU A 252 40.64 13.19 11.10
CA LEU A 252 42.04 13.58 10.98
C LEU A 252 42.34 14.26 9.64
N MET A 253 41.79 13.75 8.52
CA MET A 253 41.91 14.38 7.20
C MET A 253 41.26 15.76 7.19
N ILE A 254 40.04 15.87 7.74
CA ILE A 254 39.31 17.14 7.81
C ILE A 254 40.07 18.18 8.64
N ALA A 255 40.53 17.80 9.84
CA ALA A 255 41.29 18.68 10.71
C ALA A 255 42.62 19.12 10.07
N SER A 256 43.31 18.20 9.37
CA SER A 256 44.55 18.49 8.63
C SER A 256 44.31 19.46 7.49
N SER A 257 43.27 19.22 6.67
CA SER A 257 42.88 20.10 5.55
C SER A 257 42.46 21.50 6.00
N ALA A 258 41.77 21.59 7.14
CA ALA A 258 41.33 22.85 7.72
C ALA A 258 42.44 23.57 8.54
N GLY A 259 43.60 22.94 8.74
CA GLY A 259 44.70 23.52 9.52
C GLY A 259 44.41 23.61 11.03
N ARG A 260 43.59 22.72 11.60
CA ARG A 260 43.18 22.76 13.01
C ARG A 260 44.16 22.00 13.89
N LEU A 261 45.31 22.61 14.14
CA LEU A 261 46.46 21.99 14.80
C LEU A 261 46.16 21.31 16.14
N GLU A 262 45.39 21.94 17.04
CA GLU A 262 45.07 21.34 18.34
C GLU A 262 44.21 20.07 18.23
N VAL A 263 43.29 20.05 17.25
CA VAL A 263 42.47 18.88 16.96
C VAL A 263 43.33 17.76 16.38
N VAL A 264 44.25 18.07 15.46
CA VAL A 264 45.18 17.08 14.91
C VAL A 264 46.07 16.50 16.01
N ARG A 265 46.61 17.34 16.91
CA ARG A 265 47.39 16.88 18.07
C ARG A 265 46.63 15.87 18.90
N TYR A 266 45.38 16.20 19.26
CA TYR A 266 44.56 15.30 20.04
C TYR A 266 44.27 13.98 19.29
N LEU A 267 43.86 14.04 18.03
CA LEU A 267 43.54 12.85 17.24
C LEU A 267 44.76 11.92 17.08
N VAL A 268 45.94 12.45 16.76
CA VAL A 268 47.15 11.61 16.59
C VAL A 268 47.57 10.91 17.90
N THR A 269 47.16 11.41 19.06
CA THR A 269 47.43 10.74 20.35
C THR A 269 46.49 9.57 20.64
N LEU A 270 45.39 9.42 19.88
CA LEU A 270 44.43 8.33 20.09
C LEU A 270 44.98 7.00 19.54
N PRO A 271 44.83 5.88 20.28
CA PRO A 271 45.47 4.61 19.94
C PRO A 271 44.86 3.92 18.71
N ASN A 272 43.60 4.20 18.40
CA ASN A 272 42.82 3.60 17.31
C ASN A 272 42.97 4.32 15.97
N ILE A 273 43.67 5.45 15.92
CA ILE A 273 43.80 6.24 14.70
C ILE A 273 44.91 5.68 13.81
N ASP A 274 44.51 5.28 12.60
CA ASP A 274 45.43 4.99 11.50
C ASP A 274 45.63 6.23 10.63
N ILE A 275 46.84 6.80 10.71
CA ILE A 275 47.24 8.02 9.99
C ILE A 275 47.32 7.78 8.47
N ASP A 276 47.57 6.54 8.07
CA ASP A 276 47.71 6.12 6.67
C ASP A 276 46.37 5.81 6.00
N THR A 277 45.25 5.94 6.73
CA THR A 277 43.91 5.77 6.16
C THR A 277 43.78 6.67 4.93
N ALA A 278 43.36 6.08 3.83
CA ALA A 278 43.15 6.77 2.56
C ALA A 278 41.64 6.86 2.27
N ASN A 279 41.20 8.01 1.75
CA ASN A 279 39.81 8.19 1.33
C ASN A 279 39.57 7.62 -0.08
N SER A 280 38.37 7.85 -0.62
CA SER A 280 37.99 7.41 -1.98
C SER A 280 38.94 7.89 -3.09
N ASN A 281 39.65 9.00 -2.89
CA ASN A 281 40.64 9.53 -3.82
C ASN A 281 42.06 8.97 -3.60
N GLY A 282 42.24 8.03 -2.66
CA GLY A 282 43.56 7.55 -2.25
C GLY A 282 44.35 8.56 -1.41
N GLN A 283 43.73 9.67 -0.98
CA GLN A 283 44.41 10.74 -0.26
C GLN A 283 44.36 10.48 1.26
N THR A 284 45.48 10.70 1.93
CA THR A 284 45.64 10.57 3.39
C THR A 284 45.65 11.94 4.08
N ALA A 285 45.64 11.96 5.42
CA ALA A 285 45.79 13.20 6.18
C ALA A 285 47.08 13.96 5.82
N LEU A 286 48.17 13.23 5.49
CA LEU A 286 49.42 13.83 5.04
C LEU A 286 49.28 14.51 3.68
N HIS A 287 48.53 13.93 2.73
CA HIS A 287 48.27 14.57 1.43
C HIS A 287 47.57 15.91 1.62
N TYR A 288 46.55 15.96 2.49
CA TYR A 288 45.84 17.21 2.77
C TYR A 288 46.69 18.23 3.51
N ALA A 289 47.49 17.80 4.49
CA ALA A 289 48.44 18.67 5.16
C ALA A 289 49.54 19.18 4.21
N ALA A 290 49.91 18.37 3.21
CA ALA A 290 50.91 18.64 2.15
C ALA A 290 50.38 19.53 1.00
N SER A 291 49.07 19.55 0.77
CA SER A 291 48.38 20.43 -0.19
C SER A 291 48.07 21.80 0.42
N ARG A 292 47.92 22.86 -0.38
CA ARG A 292 47.50 24.17 0.14
C ARG A 292 46.16 24.02 0.88
N ASN A 293 46.03 24.66 2.06
CA ASN A 293 44.82 24.69 2.91
C ASN A 293 43.67 25.45 2.20
N HIS A 294 43.16 24.94 1.08
CA HIS A 294 42.23 25.66 0.19
C HIS A 294 40.92 26.06 0.87
N ALA A 295 40.50 25.34 1.92
CA ALA A 295 39.26 25.65 2.64
C ALA A 295 39.30 27.03 3.33
N ALA A 296 40.45 27.44 3.87
CA ALA A 296 40.59 28.71 4.58
C ALA A 296 40.96 29.89 3.66
N VAL A 297 41.67 29.62 2.55
CA VAL A 297 42.14 30.67 1.63
C VAL A 297 41.00 31.23 0.76
N ARG A 298 39.93 30.47 0.49
CA ARG A 298 38.80 30.97 -0.30
C ARG A 298 37.99 32.07 0.41
N PHE A 299 37.99 32.11 1.74
CA PHE A 299 37.25 33.11 2.53
C PHE A 299 38.05 34.40 2.81
N ALA A 300 39.38 34.35 2.80
CA ALA A 300 40.23 35.51 3.07
C ALA A 300 40.46 36.34 1.79
N ARG A 301 39.40 36.92 1.24
CA ARG A 301 39.44 37.56 -0.09
C ARG A 301 39.83 39.04 -0.12
N SER A 302 40.37 39.62 0.95
CA SER A 302 40.69 41.07 0.91
C SER A 302 41.78 41.57 1.86
N HIS A 303 42.02 40.96 3.03
CA HIS A 303 43.09 41.41 3.92
C HIS A 303 43.71 40.25 4.69
N LEU A 304 44.94 39.87 4.36
CA LEU A 304 46.04 39.48 5.25
C LEU A 304 47.00 38.48 4.56
N ILE A 305 48.08 39.00 3.98
CA ILE A 305 49.30 38.22 3.69
C ILE A 305 49.78 37.51 4.98
N ILE A 306 49.60 38.16 6.14
CA ILE A 306 49.92 37.64 7.48
C ILE A 306 49.10 36.38 7.83
N PHE A 307 47.81 36.32 7.46
CA PHE A 307 46.90 35.20 7.75
C PHE A 307 47.24 34.01 6.85
N CYS A 308 47.58 34.26 5.58
CA CYS A 308 48.11 33.24 4.70
C CYS A 308 49.45 32.68 5.21
N LEU A 309 50.39 33.54 5.65
CA LEU A 309 51.65 33.12 6.27
C LEU A 309 51.41 32.26 7.52
N MET A 310 50.49 32.67 8.40
CA MET A 310 50.13 31.89 9.59
C MET A 310 49.57 30.51 9.24
N LEU A 311 48.70 30.40 8.25
CA LEU A 311 48.15 29.11 7.80
C LEU A 311 49.22 28.20 7.16
N MET A 312 50.19 28.76 6.43
CA MET A 312 51.31 27.99 5.89
C MET A 312 52.21 27.44 7.00
N ILE A 313 52.53 28.26 8.00
CA ILE A 313 53.29 27.82 9.18
C ILE A 313 52.55 26.72 9.93
N VAL A 314 51.23 26.86 10.11
CA VAL A 314 50.40 25.84 10.77
C VAL A 314 50.39 24.53 9.97
N GLY A 315 50.27 24.59 8.64
CA GLY A 315 50.37 23.41 7.77
C GLY A 315 51.72 22.69 7.92
N LEU A 316 52.82 23.44 7.97
CA LEU A 316 54.17 22.88 8.19
C LEU A 316 54.29 22.21 9.57
N ILE A 317 53.68 22.77 10.61
CA ILE A 317 53.65 22.15 11.94
C ILE A 317 52.83 20.86 11.92
N ILE A 318 51.68 20.84 11.24
CA ILE A 318 50.85 19.62 11.09
C ILE A 318 51.64 18.53 10.35
N VAL A 319 52.32 18.85 9.26
CA VAL A 319 53.19 17.89 8.56
C VAL A 319 54.28 17.38 9.50
N SER A 320 54.93 18.27 10.25
CA SER A 320 55.98 17.88 11.20
C SER A 320 55.47 16.94 12.31
N LEU A 321 54.24 17.14 12.76
CA LEU A 321 53.56 16.28 13.74
C LEU A 321 53.23 14.92 13.15
N LEU A 322 52.62 14.88 11.96
CA LEU A 322 52.25 13.65 11.26
C LEU A 322 53.50 12.81 10.96
N VAL A 323 54.53 13.41 10.37
CA VAL A 323 55.79 12.73 10.01
C VAL A 323 56.64 12.39 11.25
N GLY A 324 56.35 12.98 12.41
CA GLY A 324 56.91 12.53 13.69
C GLY A 324 56.32 11.22 14.20
N SER A 325 55.23 10.73 13.60
CA SER A 325 54.56 9.51 14.04
C SER A 325 55.26 8.27 13.44
N PRO A 326 55.70 7.30 14.25
CA PRO A 326 56.53 6.18 13.79
C PRO A 326 55.81 5.19 12.86
N LYS A 327 54.47 5.24 12.82
CA LYS A 327 53.63 4.35 11.99
C LYS A 327 53.37 4.91 10.58
N LEU A 328 53.73 6.15 10.30
CA LEU A 328 53.36 6.82 9.06
C LEU A 328 54.17 6.29 7.87
N ARG A 329 53.48 5.94 6.79
CA ARG A 329 54.11 5.73 5.47
C ARG A 329 54.03 7.00 4.65
N ILE A 330 55.20 7.58 4.36
CA ILE A 330 55.31 8.90 3.74
C ILE A 330 54.95 8.87 2.24
N ASP A 331 55.29 7.79 1.55
CA ASP A 331 55.18 7.67 0.08
C ASP A 331 53.87 7.02 -0.39
N ILE A 332 52.80 7.10 0.41
CA ILE A 332 51.48 6.66 -0.06
C ILE A 332 51.09 7.50 -1.27
N ALA A 333 50.65 6.85 -2.35
CA ALA A 333 50.24 7.53 -3.56
C ALA A 333 48.71 7.66 -3.63
N ASP A 334 48.23 8.81 -4.09
CA ASP A 334 46.81 9.03 -4.33
C ASP A 334 46.30 8.33 -5.61
N SER A 335 45.04 8.56 -5.96
CA SER A 335 44.41 8.03 -7.17
C SER A 335 45.10 8.45 -8.48
N CYS A 336 45.87 9.54 -8.50
CA CYS A 336 46.70 9.98 -9.62
C CYS A 336 48.11 9.36 -9.59
N GLY A 337 48.45 8.61 -8.53
CA GLY A 337 49.79 8.12 -8.26
C GLY A 337 50.70 9.19 -7.66
N CYS A 338 50.16 10.35 -7.26
CA CYS A 338 50.93 11.43 -6.66
C CYS A 338 51.12 11.16 -5.16
N SER A 339 52.37 11.19 -4.71
CA SER A 339 52.69 11.15 -3.27
C SER A 339 52.54 12.55 -2.63
N PRO A 340 52.55 12.66 -1.29
CA PRO A 340 52.52 13.95 -0.61
C PRO A 340 53.64 14.90 -1.06
N LEU A 341 54.80 14.35 -1.45
CA LEU A 341 55.91 15.15 -1.98
C LEU A 341 55.59 15.74 -3.37
N HIS A 342 54.95 14.98 -4.26
CA HIS A 342 54.49 15.51 -5.55
C HIS A 342 53.55 16.71 -5.33
N LEU A 343 52.57 16.55 -4.45
CA LEU A 343 51.59 17.61 -4.15
C LEU A 343 52.25 18.83 -3.51
N ALA A 344 53.18 18.64 -2.57
CA ALA A 344 53.88 19.77 -1.93
C ALA A 344 54.68 20.60 -2.94
N ILE A 345 55.29 19.93 -3.91
CA ILE A 345 56.06 20.58 -4.98
C ILE A 345 55.15 21.29 -5.99
N GLU A 346 54.10 20.61 -6.45
CA GLU A 346 53.10 21.14 -7.39
C GLU A 346 52.43 22.40 -6.84
N GLU A 347 52.15 22.42 -5.53
CA GLU A 347 51.56 23.56 -4.81
C GLU A 347 52.58 24.61 -4.36
N HIS A 348 53.85 24.49 -4.77
CA HIS A 348 54.96 25.41 -4.46
C HIS A 348 55.25 25.60 -2.95
N ARG A 349 55.11 24.53 -2.16
CA ARG A 349 55.43 24.51 -0.72
C ARG A 349 56.81 23.90 -0.48
N GLU A 350 57.83 24.68 -0.80
CA GLU A 350 59.25 24.27 -0.71
C GLU A 350 59.66 23.80 0.68
N ASP A 351 59.18 24.49 1.72
CA ASP A 351 59.41 24.19 3.12
C ASP A 351 58.90 22.80 3.53
N VAL A 352 57.67 22.47 3.11
CA VAL A 352 57.06 21.17 3.37
C VAL A 352 57.75 20.07 2.58
N ALA A 353 58.08 20.32 1.31
CA ALA A 353 58.80 19.36 0.47
C ALA A 353 60.20 19.04 1.01
N ILE A 354 60.96 20.05 1.48
CA ILE A 354 62.25 19.84 2.16
C ILE A 354 62.05 19.01 3.42
N LYS A 355 61.00 19.31 4.22
CA LYS A 355 60.73 18.57 5.45
C LYS A 355 60.35 17.12 5.23
N LEU A 356 59.62 16.83 4.15
CA LEU A 356 59.28 15.47 3.72
C LEU A 356 60.54 14.74 3.25
N ALA A 357 61.41 15.39 2.47
CA ALA A 357 62.70 14.82 2.03
C ALA A 357 63.65 14.54 3.21
N ASP A 358 63.75 15.44 4.18
CA ASP A 358 64.50 15.25 5.44
C ASP A 358 64.02 14.04 6.26
N ARG A 359 62.85 13.47 5.93
CA ARG A 359 62.24 12.34 6.61
C ARG A 359 62.12 11.10 5.72
N GLY A 360 62.80 11.10 4.57
CA GLY A 360 62.90 9.93 3.71
C GLY A 360 61.83 9.82 2.62
N ALA A 361 61.13 10.90 2.27
CA ALA A 361 60.23 10.88 1.11
C ALA A 361 61.01 10.60 -0.19
N ASN A 362 60.50 9.69 -1.02
CA ASN A 362 61.17 9.26 -2.23
C ASN A 362 61.09 10.33 -3.34
N LEU A 363 62.26 10.92 -3.69
CA LEU A 363 62.40 11.93 -4.74
C LEU A 363 62.20 11.41 -6.16
N TYR A 364 62.22 10.09 -6.36
CA TYR A 364 62.21 9.42 -7.67
C TYR A 364 60.96 8.56 -7.90
N LEU A 365 59.99 8.59 -6.99
CA LEU A 365 58.73 7.86 -7.16
C LEU A 365 57.97 8.43 -8.37
N GLU A 366 57.62 7.60 -9.34
CA GLU A 366 56.89 8.05 -10.53
C GLU A 366 55.37 8.00 -10.29
N ASN A 367 54.67 9.08 -10.60
CA ASN A 367 53.21 9.10 -10.63
C ASN A 367 52.66 8.38 -11.88
N LYS A 368 51.33 8.29 -12.04
CA LYS A 368 50.73 7.66 -13.24
C LYS A 368 51.09 8.36 -14.56
N ALA A 369 51.48 9.64 -14.51
CA ALA A 369 51.96 10.41 -15.65
C ALA A 369 53.48 10.22 -15.91
N LYS A 370 54.15 9.33 -15.16
CA LYS A 370 55.61 9.10 -15.21
C LYS A 370 56.45 10.33 -14.87
N GLN A 371 55.89 11.24 -14.09
CA GLN A 371 56.60 12.40 -13.57
C GLN A 371 57.15 12.05 -12.19
N ARG A 372 58.40 12.44 -11.94
CA ARG A 372 59.00 12.36 -10.61
C ARG A 372 58.79 13.68 -9.88
N PRO A 373 58.75 13.69 -8.54
CA PRO A 373 58.59 14.93 -7.77
C PRO A 373 59.64 15.98 -8.15
N ILE A 374 60.88 15.53 -8.40
CA ILE A 374 62.00 16.41 -8.74
C ILE A 374 61.83 17.09 -10.10
N ASP A 375 61.16 16.43 -11.05
CA ASP A 375 60.93 16.92 -12.42
C ASP A 375 59.81 17.96 -12.47
N LEU A 376 58.97 18.04 -11.43
CA LEU A 376 57.91 19.05 -11.31
C LEU A 376 58.46 20.45 -10.97
N THR A 377 59.73 20.55 -10.56
CA THR A 377 60.37 21.83 -10.20
C THR A 377 61.27 22.33 -11.32
N ASN A 378 61.15 23.61 -11.68
CA ASN A 378 62.08 24.26 -12.62
C ASN A 378 63.29 24.91 -11.92
N SER A 379 63.34 24.91 -10.59
CA SER A 379 64.37 25.60 -9.80
C SER A 379 65.52 24.66 -9.43
N ALA A 380 66.68 24.86 -10.05
CA ALA A 380 67.88 24.07 -9.77
C ALA A 380 68.38 24.21 -8.32
N GLU A 381 68.21 25.38 -7.71
CA GLU A 381 68.58 25.61 -6.31
C GLU A 381 67.71 24.75 -5.36
N PHE A 382 66.40 24.72 -5.62
CA PHE A 382 65.45 23.97 -4.82
C PHE A 382 65.66 22.45 -4.95
N VAL A 383 65.94 21.96 -6.16
CA VAL A 383 66.35 20.57 -6.40
C VAL A 383 67.60 20.20 -5.58
N GLY A 384 68.59 21.11 -5.54
CA GLY A 384 69.79 20.94 -4.71
C GLY A 384 69.45 20.79 -3.23
N LYS A 385 68.56 21.65 -2.70
CA LYS A 385 68.09 21.58 -1.31
C LYS A 385 67.37 20.26 -1.01
N LEU A 386 66.50 19.78 -1.90
CA LEU A 386 65.79 18.50 -1.74
C LEU A 386 66.75 17.31 -1.71
N LYS A 387 67.73 17.25 -2.61
CA LYS A 387 68.75 16.18 -2.62
C LYS A 387 69.60 16.20 -1.36
N MET A 388 69.99 17.38 -0.89
CA MET A 388 70.74 17.53 0.35
C MET A 388 69.91 17.09 1.56
N ALA A 389 68.62 17.42 1.60
CA ALA A 389 67.69 16.98 2.64
C ALA A 389 67.54 15.45 2.68
N ALA A 390 67.30 14.82 1.52
CA ALA A 390 67.22 13.37 1.41
C ALA A 390 68.53 12.68 1.86
N LYS A 391 69.69 13.23 1.49
CA LYS A 391 70.99 12.69 1.90
C LYS A 391 71.20 12.77 3.42
N ARG A 392 70.75 13.85 4.08
CA ARG A 392 70.83 13.97 5.54
C ARG A 392 70.03 12.87 6.25
N PHE A 393 68.90 12.48 5.67
CA PHE A 393 68.11 11.38 6.20
C PHE A 393 68.86 10.05 6.09
N GLU A 394 69.42 9.73 4.92
CA GLU A 394 70.25 8.53 4.68
C GLU A 394 71.47 8.45 5.61
N GLU A 395 72.07 9.59 5.95
CA GLU A 395 73.21 9.66 6.89
C GLU A 395 72.78 9.49 8.36
N SER A 396 71.49 9.65 8.67
CA SER A 396 70.93 9.63 10.03
C SER A 396 70.26 8.32 10.43
N THR A 397 69.97 7.45 9.45
CA THR A 397 69.37 6.12 9.60
C THR A 397 70.43 5.04 9.46
#